data_AF-A0A1X7U5Q0-F1
#
_entry.id   AF-A0A1X7U5Q0-F1
#
_cell.length_a   1.000
_cell.length_b   1.000
_cell.length_c   1.000
_cell.angle_alpha   90.00
_cell.angle_beta   90.00
_cell.angle_gamma   90.00
#
_symmetry.space_group_name_H-M   'P 1'
#
loop_
_entity.id
_entity.type
_entity.pdbx_description
1 polymer ?
#
loop_
_entity_poly.entity_id
_entity_poly.type
_entity_poly.pdbx_seq_one_letter_code
_entity_poly.pdbx_strand_id
1 'polypeptide(L)'
;MATLDTGLCLCFFFLFLTQVVVGLDPVNQVNFKVPLAYPKFDQCDPAWANDMMADKTVCKVGCLMTSVSMAIRYYNITINNKEATPGILNQWLRTNGGYDNESDLYEPALDKLSNKIKYIGKQKELMWSDIVDNLNNGTVTIANVKHGKHFVLMVGYTEPVSDSWLVNDPYPPFNQTVYTTDEIVGYRVFTM
;
A
#
# COMPACT_ATOMS: atom_id res chain seq x y z
N MET A 1 -0.22 7.02 -90.89
CA MET A 1 -1.64 6.95 -90.52
C MET A 1 -1.71 6.22 -89.18
N ALA A 2 -2.46 6.78 -88.23
CA ALA A 2 -2.58 6.43 -86.81
C ALA A 2 -2.86 4.92 -86.54
N THR A 3 -2.69 4.33 -85.35
CA THR A 3 -3.00 4.79 -83.97
C THR A 3 -2.20 4.02 -82.91
N LEU A 4 -1.96 4.68 -81.77
CA LEU A 4 -1.61 4.10 -80.47
C LEU A 4 -2.75 3.25 -79.92
N ASP A 5 -2.42 2.22 -79.12
CA ASP A 5 -3.25 1.81 -77.98
C ASP A 5 -2.34 1.48 -76.78
N THR A 6 -2.77 1.94 -75.61
CA THR A 6 -2.03 2.03 -74.35
C THR A 6 -2.48 0.94 -73.39
N GLY A 7 -1.55 0.13 -72.89
CA GLY A 7 -1.80 -0.84 -71.82
C GLY A 7 -0.71 -0.78 -70.75
N LEU A 8 -0.92 0.05 -69.74
CA LEU A 8 -0.07 0.20 -68.55
C LEU A 8 -0.32 -0.99 -67.60
N CYS A 9 0.69 -1.78 -67.28
CA CYS A 9 0.61 -2.76 -66.17
C CYS A 9 1.83 -2.60 -65.27
N LEU A 10 1.61 -1.96 -64.11
CA LEU A 10 2.57 -1.87 -63.01
C LEU A 10 2.68 -3.24 -62.32
N CYS A 11 3.86 -3.85 -62.33
CA CYS A 11 4.21 -4.88 -61.36
C CYS A 11 5.26 -4.35 -60.38
N PHE A 12 4.81 -4.29 -59.13
CA PHE A 12 5.52 -3.78 -57.95
C PHE A 12 6.79 -4.57 -57.65
N PHE A 13 7.89 -3.83 -57.43
CA PHE A 13 9.12 -4.30 -56.81
C PHE A 13 8.84 -4.69 -55.34
N PHE A 14 8.96 -5.98 -55.00
CA PHE A 14 9.03 -6.43 -53.62
C PHE A 14 10.46 -6.24 -53.10
N LEU A 15 10.71 -5.13 -52.42
CA LEU A 15 11.93 -4.89 -51.65
C LEU A 15 11.80 -5.64 -50.32
N PHE A 16 12.56 -6.73 -50.16
CA PHE A 16 12.76 -7.37 -48.85
C PHE A 16 13.55 -6.41 -47.95
N LEU A 17 12.83 -5.68 -47.10
CA LEU A 17 13.43 -5.08 -45.91
C LEU A 17 13.71 -6.22 -44.93
N THR A 18 14.97 -6.65 -44.83
CA THR A 18 15.43 -7.39 -43.66
C THR A 18 15.35 -6.44 -42.48
N GLN A 19 14.28 -6.57 -41.68
CA GLN A 19 14.25 -5.95 -40.37
C GLN A 19 15.41 -6.55 -39.57
N VAL A 20 16.38 -5.70 -39.23
CA VAL A 20 17.28 -5.96 -38.12
C VAL A 20 16.40 -5.95 -36.88
N VAL A 21 15.93 -7.13 -36.48
CA VAL A 21 15.35 -7.33 -35.15
C VAL A 21 16.52 -7.22 -34.19
N VAL A 22 16.72 -6.02 -33.65
CA VAL A 22 17.53 -5.86 -32.46
C VAL A 22 16.76 -6.61 -31.38
N GLY A 23 17.21 -7.82 -31.06
CA GLY A 23 16.70 -8.58 -29.93
C GLY A 23 16.97 -7.78 -28.67
N LEU A 24 15.99 -7.00 -28.23
CA LEU A 24 15.88 -6.66 -26.83
C LEU A 24 15.51 -7.98 -26.16
N ASP A 25 16.46 -8.58 -25.44
CA ASP A 25 16.10 -9.63 -24.49
C ASP A 25 14.92 -9.10 -23.66
N PRO A 26 13.79 -9.82 -23.54
CA PRO A 26 12.74 -9.44 -22.62
C PRO A 26 13.29 -9.68 -21.22
N VAL A 27 14.09 -8.74 -20.72
CA VAL A 27 14.41 -8.62 -19.30
C VAL A 27 13.06 -8.61 -18.61
N ASN A 28 12.84 -9.56 -17.70
CA ASN A 28 11.68 -9.63 -16.82
C ASN A 28 11.46 -8.26 -16.17
N GLN A 29 10.65 -7.40 -16.79
CA GLN A 29 10.37 -6.07 -16.24
C GLN A 29 9.44 -6.26 -15.05
N VAL A 30 9.97 -5.95 -13.87
CA VAL A 30 9.20 -5.93 -12.62
C VAL A 30 8.28 -4.71 -12.67
N ASN A 31 6.99 -4.97 -12.80
CA ASN A 31 5.94 -3.95 -12.82
C ASN A 31 5.36 -3.79 -11.43
N PHE A 32 5.32 -2.56 -10.94
CA PHE A 32 4.68 -2.22 -9.69
C PHE A 32 3.16 -2.07 -9.89
N LYS A 33 2.38 -2.75 -9.06
CA LYS A 33 0.92 -2.60 -8.97
C LYS A 33 0.54 -2.02 -7.62
N VAL A 34 -0.24 -0.95 -7.65
CA VAL A 34 -0.81 -0.28 -6.47
C VAL A 34 -2.33 -0.31 -6.62
N PRO A 35 -3.02 -1.33 -6.09
CA PRO A 35 -4.47 -1.44 -6.24
C PRO A 35 -5.24 -0.28 -5.59
N LEU A 36 -4.75 0.19 -4.43
CA LEU A 36 -5.36 1.29 -3.69
C LEU A 36 -4.32 2.36 -3.34
N ALA A 37 -4.60 3.60 -3.74
CA ALA A 37 -3.75 4.75 -3.48
C ALA A 37 -4.12 5.42 -2.15
N TYR A 38 -3.67 4.83 -1.03
CA TYR A 38 -3.86 5.41 0.30
C TYR A 38 -3.12 6.75 0.45
N PRO A 39 -3.70 7.76 1.13
CA PRO A 39 -2.95 8.94 1.53
C PRO A 39 -1.83 8.53 2.48
N LYS A 40 -0.66 9.16 2.35
CA LYS A 40 0.45 8.95 3.29
C LYS A 40 0.36 9.96 4.44
N PHE A 41 0.54 9.46 5.66
CA PHE A 41 0.73 10.28 6.85
C PHE A 41 2.04 9.93 7.55
N ASP A 42 2.71 10.92 8.11
CA ASP A 42 3.93 10.72 8.89
C ASP A 42 3.59 10.73 10.38
N GLN A 43 4.01 9.71 11.14
CA GLN A 43 3.74 9.65 12.59
C GLN A 43 4.46 10.76 13.37
N CYS A 44 5.47 11.37 12.78
CA CYS A 44 6.22 12.49 13.35
C CYS A 44 5.86 13.85 12.71
N ASP A 45 4.72 13.96 12.03
CA ASP A 45 4.19 15.26 11.60
C ASP A 45 3.98 16.18 12.81
N PRO A 46 4.48 17.43 12.81
CA PRO A 46 4.36 18.35 13.93
C PRO A 46 2.94 18.57 14.46
N ALA A 47 1.90 18.35 13.64
CA ALA A 47 0.50 18.50 14.04
C ALA A 47 0.05 17.49 15.11
N TRP A 48 0.70 16.32 15.23
CA TRP A 48 0.37 15.28 16.21
C TRP A 48 1.57 14.55 16.82
N ALA A 49 2.79 14.80 16.35
CA ALA A 49 4.00 14.09 16.77
C ALA A 49 4.19 14.02 18.29
N ASN A 50 3.80 15.10 18.98
CA ASN A 50 3.93 15.27 20.42
C ASN A 50 2.68 14.85 21.22
N ASP A 51 1.61 14.44 20.55
CA ASP A 51 0.42 13.95 21.24
C ASP A 51 0.75 12.65 21.96
N MET A 52 0.32 12.54 23.22
CA MET A 52 0.44 11.29 23.98
C MET A 52 -0.55 10.26 23.43
N MET A 53 -0.13 9.00 23.31
CA MET A 53 -1.01 7.85 23.08
C MET A 53 -1.49 7.33 24.44
N ALA A 54 -0.62 6.63 25.17
CA ALA A 54 -0.77 6.40 26.61
C ALA A 54 0.38 7.08 27.36
N ASP A 55 1.53 6.41 27.45
CA ASP A 55 2.75 6.88 28.14
C ASP A 55 3.86 7.32 27.17
N LYS A 56 3.66 7.13 25.86
CA LYS A 56 4.58 7.55 24.80
C LYS A 56 3.85 8.41 23.77
N THR A 57 4.61 9.23 23.05
CA THR A 57 4.05 10.10 22.00
C THR A 57 3.79 9.35 20.69
N VAL A 58 2.95 9.92 19.83
CA VAL A 58 2.68 9.38 18.48
C VAL A 58 3.96 9.22 17.68
N CYS A 59 4.88 10.19 17.69
CA CYS A 59 6.13 10.04 16.95
C CYS A 59 6.99 8.88 17.50
N LYS A 60 6.92 8.59 18.81
CA LYS A 60 7.74 7.55 19.43
C LYS A 60 7.29 6.13 19.10
N VAL A 61 5.98 5.86 19.05
CA VAL A 61 5.42 4.49 18.90
C VAL A 61 4.18 4.38 18.01
N GLY A 62 3.71 5.46 17.39
CA GLY A 62 2.45 5.51 16.66
C GLY A 62 2.43 4.92 15.26
N CYS A 63 3.38 4.05 14.91
CA CYS A 63 3.50 3.49 13.55
C CYS A 63 2.22 2.76 13.12
N LEU A 64 1.76 1.79 13.92
CA LEU A 64 0.55 1.02 13.62
C LEU A 64 -0.70 1.92 13.55
N MET A 65 -0.87 2.83 14.52
CA MET A 65 -2.00 3.76 14.56
C MET A 65 -2.01 4.68 13.32
N THR A 66 -0.84 5.18 12.91
CA THR A 66 -0.71 6.04 11.73
C THR A 66 -1.03 5.27 10.45
N SER A 67 -0.56 4.03 10.30
CA SER A 67 -0.92 3.14 9.18
C SER A 67 -2.42 2.86 9.12
N VAL A 68 -3.08 2.62 10.26
CA VAL A 68 -4.54 2.48 10.33
C VAL A 68 -5.24 3.77 9.90
N SER A 69 -4.75 4.94 10.35
CA SER A 69 -5.33 6.24 9.98
C SER A 69 -5.32 6.48 8.47
N MET A 70 -4.26 6.08 7.77
CA MET A 70 -4.19 6.17 6.30
C MET A 70 -5.30 5.35 5.63
N ALA A 71 -5.55 4.14 6.13
CA ALA A 71 -6.62 3.28 5.63
C ALA A 71 -8.00 3.88 5.90
N ILE A 72 -8.30 4.28 7.14
CA ILE A 72 -9.59 4.91 7.51
C ILE A 72 -9.86 6.16 6.65
N ARG A 73 -8.81 6.96 6.39
CA ARG A 73 -8.91 8.15 5.53
C ARG A 73 -9.26 7.82 4.09
N TYR A 74 -8.71 6.75 3.52
CA TYR A 74 -9.01 6.31 2.16
C TYR A 74 -10.48 5.87 2.00
N TYR A 75 -11.02 5.14 2.99
CA TYR A 75 -12.42 4.70 2.99
C TYR A 75 -13.42 5.80 3.36
N ASN A 76 -12.95 7.05 3.53
CA ASN A 76 -13.77 8.21 3.92
C ASN A 76 -14.59 7.94 5.20
N ILE A 77 -14.03 7.16 6.12
CA ILE A 77 -14.63 6.92 7.42
C ILE A 77 -14.27 8.11 8.32
N THR A 78 -15.28 8.83 8.78
CA THR A 78 -15.09 10.02 9.61
C THR A 78 -15.10 9.67 11.10
N ILE A 79 -14.38 10.45 11.89
CA ILE A 79 -14.32 10.35 13.35
C ILE A 79 -14.91 11.66 13.88
N ASN A 80 -16.07 11.59 14.53
CA ASN A 80 -16.80 12.78 15.00
C ASN A 80 -16.98 13.85 13.89
N ASN A 81 -17.40 13.40 12.69
CA ASN A 81 -17.58 14.23 11.49
C ASN A 81 -16.30 14.92 10.97
N LYS A 82 -15.11 14.46 11.37
CA LYS A 82 -13.82 14.91 10.86
C LYS A 82 -13.13 13.82 10.06
N GLU A 83 -12.27 14.20 9.13
CA GLU A 83 -11.41 13.27 8.44
C GLU A 83 -10.43 12.60 9.40
N ALA A 84 -10.16 11.31 9.19
CA ALA A 84 -9.29 10.51 10.05
C ALA A 84 -7.80 10.81 9.80
N THR A 85 -7.28 11.85 10.45
CA THR A 85 -5.83 12.06 10.59
C THR A 85 -5.29 11.31 11.81
N PRO A 86 -3.97 11.07 11.91
CA PRO A 86 -3.39 10.38 13.06
C PRO A 86 -3.71 11.08 14.40
N GLY A 87 -3.71 12.41 14.43
CA GLY A 87 -4.11 13.17 15.62
C GLY A 87 -5.57 12.93 16.03
N ILE A 88 -6.50 12.93 15.05
CA ILE A 88 -7.93 12.69 15.31
C ILE A 88 -8.18 11.25 15.75
N LEU A 89 -7.55 10.28 15.08
CA LEU A 89 -7.64 8.87 15.45
C LEU A 89 -7.07 8.64 16.86
N ASN A 90 -5.89 9.21 17.15
CA ASN A 90 -5.28 9.14 18.46
C ASN A 90 -6.22 9.68 19.55
N GLN A 91 -6.78 10.88 19.36
CA GLN A 91 -7.71 11.48 20.31
C GLN A 91 -8.91 10.56 20.63
N TRP A 92 -9.47 9.91 19.61
CA TRP A 92 -10.57 8.97 19.79
C TRP A 92 -10.12 7.71 20.55
N LEU A 93 -9.00 7.09 20.15
CA LEU A 93 -8.49 5.85 20.76
C LEU A 93 -8.22 6.02 22.26
N ARG A 94 -7.65 7.16 22.66
CA ARG A 94 -7.37 7.48 24.07
C ARG A 94 -8.60 7.45 24.97
N THR A 95 -9.76 7.80 24.42
CA THR A 95 -11.02 7.88 25.17
C THR A 95 -11.90 6.64 25.00
N ASN A 96 -11.46 5.66 24.19
CA ASN A 96 -12.24 4.47 23.84
C ASN A 96 -11.53 3.13 24.14
N GLY A 97 -10.50 3.17 24.99
CA GLY A 97 -9.71 2.00 25.36
C GLY A 97 -8.92 1.43 24.17
N GLY A 98 -8.39 2.33 23.35
CA GLY A 98 -7.64 1.99 22.13
C GLY A 98 -6.17 1.66 22.38
N TYR A 99 -5.66 1.81 23.60
CA TYR A 99 -4.27 1.52 23.93
C TYR A 99 -4.15 0.71 25.21
N ASP A 100 -3.08 -0.08 25.28
CA ASP A 100 -2.62 -0.66 26.54
C ASP A 100 -1.65 0.26 27.29
N ASN A 101 -1.13 -0.22 28.42
CA ASN A 101 -0.19 0.53 29.26
C ASN A 101 1.19 0.73 28.61
N GLU A 102 1.51 0.01 27.54
CA GLU A 102 2.78 0.15 26.82
C GLU A 102 2.69 1.12 25.63
N SER A 103 1.51 1.72 25.44
CA SER A 103 1.11 2.54 24.29
C SER A 103 0.96 1.77 22.98
N ASP A 104 0.77 0.46 23.06
CA ASP A 104 0.45 -0.37 21.89
C ASP A 104 -1.05 -0.25 21.57
N LEU A 105 -1.36 -0.23 20.28
CA LEU A 105 -2.74 -0.18 19.78
C LEU A 105 -3.46 -1.48 20.15
N TYR A 106 -4.54 -1.37 20.90
CA TYR A 106 -5.50 -2.46 21.06
C TYR A 106 -6.42 -2.49 19.83
N GLU A 107 -6.03 -3.24 18.81
CA GLU A 107 -6.66 -3.22 17.49
C GLU A 107 -8.18 -3.51 17.51
N PRO A 108 -8.71 -4.44 18.35
CA PRO A 108 -10.16 -4.65 18.46
C PRO A 108 -10.97 -3.42 18.90
N ALA A 109 -10.34 -2.38 19.47
CA ALA A 109 -11.05 -1.15 19.82
C ALA A 109 -11.64 -0.44 18.59
N LEU A 110 -11.02 -0.60 17.41
CA LEU A 110 -11.43 0.05 16.17
C LEU A 110 -12.81 -0.42 15.67
N ASP A 111 -13.25 -1.63 16.05
CA ASP A 111 -14.60 -2.13 15.75
C ASP A 111 -15.70 -1.21 16.32
N LYS A 112 -15.39 -0.46 17.40
CA LYS A 112 -16.32 0.49 18.03
C LYS A 112 -16.36 1.85 17.32
N LEU A 113 -15.35 2.16 16.49
CA LEU A 113 -15.21 3.46 15.83
C LEU A 113 -16.24 3.63 14.71
N SER A 114 -16.49 2.57 13.94
CA SER A 114 -17.45 2.56 12.85
C SER A 114 -17.88 1.13 12.55
N ASN A 115 -19.14 0.94 12.18
CA ASN A 115 -19.66 -0.35 11.70
C ASN A 115 -19.05 -0.83 10.36
N LYS A 116 -18.28 0.04 9.70
CA LYS A 116 -17.52 -0.30 8.50
C LYS A 116 -16.17 -0.96 8.82
N ILE A 117 -15.62 -0.69 10.01
CA ILE A 117 -14.32 -1.24 10.40
C ILE A 117 -14.51 -2.56 11.11
N LYS A 118 -13.75 -3.57 10.67
CA LYS A 118 -13.61 -4.82 11.42
C LYS A 118 -12.15 -5.23 11.50
N TYR A 119 -11.65 -5.43 12.70
CA TYR A 119 -10.39 -6.13 12.91
C TYR A 119 -10.58 -7.63 12.70
N ILE A 120 -9.86 -8.17 11.71
CA ILE A 120 -9.91 -9.59 11.36
C ILE A 120 -8.95 -10.39 12.25
N GLY A 121 -7.78 -9.83 12.56
CA GLY A 121 -6.84 -10.44 13.49
C GLY A 121 -5.39 -10.18 13.16
N LYS A 122 -4.55 -10.72 14.04
CA LYS A 122 -3.10 -10.82 13.86
C LYS A 122 -2.81 -12.13 13.13
N GLN A 123 -2.14 -12.02 11.99
CA GLN A 123 -1.68 -13.18 11.23
C GLN A 123 -0.16 -13.27 11.36
N LYS A 124 0.37 -14.44 11.68
CA LYS A 124 1.82 -14.65 11.76
C LYS A 124 2.43 -14.68 10.35
N GLU A 125 1.76 -15.38 9.46
CA GLU A 125 2.19 -15.64 8.08
C GLU A 125 0.97 -15.52 7.17
N LEU A 126 1.17 -15.05 5.95
CA LEU A 126 0.20 -15.01 4.87
C LEU A 126 0.91 -15.45 3.60
N MET A 127 0.22 -16.19 2.71
CA MET A 127 0.80 -16.52 1.42
C MET A 127 0.82 -15.27 0.53
N TRP A 128 1.73 -15.24 -0.45
CA TRP A 128 1.80 -14.14 -1.43
C TRP A 128 0.43 -13.88 -2.09
N SER A 129 -0.27 -14.95 -2.48
CA SER A 129 -1.60 -14.87 -3.08
C SER A 129 -2.62 -14.23 -2.15
N ASP A 130 -2.59 -14.54 -0.85
CA ASP A 130 -3.54 -14.00 0.13
C ASP A 130 -3.34 -12.50 0.33
N ILE A 131 -2.07 -12.05 0.34
CA ILE A 131 -1.74 -10.62 0.44
C ILE A 131 -2.21 -9.89 -0.82
N VAL A 132 -1.98 -10.46 -2.00
CA VAL A 132 -2.43 -9.88 -3.27
C VAL A 132 -3.95 -9.81 -3.34
N ASP A 133 -4.64 -10.87 -2.94
CA ASP A 133 -6.11 -10.89 -2.88
C ASP A 133 -6.63 -9.86 -1.88
N ASN A 134 -5.97 -9.70 -0.73
CA ASN A 134 -6.31 -8.65 0.23
C ASN A 134 -6.18 -7.26 -0.40
N LEU A 135 -5.04 -6.96 -1.02
CA LEU A 135 -4.77 -5.65 -1.63
C LEU A 135 -5.77 -5.34 -2.76
N ASN A 136 -6.08 -6.32 -3.62
CA ASN A 136 -7.00 -6.15 -4.73
C ASN A 136 -8.47 -6.01 -4.29
N ASN A 137 -8.87 -6.67 -3.20
CA ASN A 137 -10.23 -6.59 -2.67
C ASN A 137 -10.43 -5.44 -1.66
N GLY A 138 -9.37 -4.70 -1.34
CA GLY A 138 -9.40 -3.64 -0.34
C GLY A 138 -9.52 -4.14 1.10
N THR A 139 -9.03 -5.34 1.37
CA THR A 139 -8.72 -5.74 2.75
C THR A 139 -7.41 -5.07 3.17
N VAL A 140 -7.50 -4.22 4.19
CA VAL A 140 -6.35 -3.46 4.70
C VAL A 140 -5.38 -4.43 5.36
N THR A 141 -4.16 -4.49 4.83
CA THR A 141 -3.08 -5.34 5.34
C THR A 141 -1.92 -4.46 5.78
N ILE A 142 -1.58 -4.51 7.07
CA ILE A 142 -0.45 -3.77 7.66
C ILE A 142 0.60 -4.78 8.08
N ALA A 143 1.81 -4.65 7.54
CA ALA A 143 2.94 -5.53 7.84
C ALA A 143 3.66 -5.09 9.11
N ASN A 144 4.06 -6.05 9.94
CA ASN A 144 4.98 -5.87 11.05
C ASN A 144 6.39 -6.21 10.58
N VAL A 145 7.30 -5.24 10.65
CA VAL A 145 8.65 -5.31 10.08
C VAL A 145 9.71 -5.03 11.14
N LYS A 146 10.99 -5.04 10.75
CA LYS A 146 12.13 -4.69 11.61
C LYS A 146 12.17 -5.49 12.92
N HIS A 147 12.01 -6.82 12.80
CA HIS A 147 11.98 -7.77 13.92
C HIS A 147 10.86 -7.50 14.93
N GLY A 148 9.70 -7.03 14.46
CA GLY A 148 8.52 -6.86 15.30
C GLY A 148 8.34 -5.47 15.90
N LYS A 149 9.19 -4.52 15.54
CA LYS A 149 9.30 -3.19 16.19
C LYS A 149 8.62 -2.06 15.42
N HIS A 150 8.13 -2.33 14.21
CA HIS A 150 7.62 -1.30 13.32
C HIS A 150 6.48 -1.82 12.46
N PHE A 151 5.54 -0.95 12.11
CA PHE A 151 4.38 -1.30 11.29
C PHE A 151 4.28 -0.37 10.08
N VAL A 152 3.96 -0.96 8.93
CA VAL A 152 3.84 -0.26 7.64
C VAL A 152 2.58 -0.71 6.91
N LEU A 153 1.90 0.22 6.24
CA LEU A 153 0.70 -0.10 5.46
C LEU A 153 1.12 -0.66 4.11
N MET A 154 0.70 -1.88 3.77
CA MET A 154 0.95 -2.45 2.45
C MET A 154 0.01 -1.79 1.44
N VAL A 155 0.56 -1.35 0.30
CA VAL A 155 -0.19 -0.62 -0.73
C VAL A 155 -0.10 -1.27 -2.11
N GLY A 156 0.83 -2.19 -2.30
CA GLY A 156 1.04 -2.79 -3.60
C GLY A 156 2.05 -3.93 -3.62
N TYR A 157 2.22 -4.49 -4.80
CA TYR A 157 3.04 -5.68 -5.05
C TYR A 157 3.65 -5.59 -6.45
N THR A 158 4.55 -6.51 -6.78
CA THR A 158 5.17 -6.55 -8.11
C THR A 158 4.66 -7.71 -8.97
N GLU A 159 4.69 -7.52 -10.28
CA GLU A 159 4.50 -8.59 -11.27
C GLU A 159 5.66 -8.63 -12.27
N PRO A 160 6.24 -9.81 -12.59
CA PRO A 160 5.92 -11.12 -12.02
C PRO A 160 6.20 -11.18 -10.50
N VAL A 161 5.70 -12.24 -9.86
CA VAL A 161 5.84 -12.47 -8.41
C VAL A 161 7.29 -12.21 -7.98
N SER A 162 7.47 -11.37 -6.96
CA SER A 162 8.74 -11.15 -6.29
C SER A 162 8.55 -11.18 -4.77
N ASP A 163 9.67 -11.10 -4.05
CA ASP A 163 9.72 -10.96 -2.61
C ASP A 163 9.46 -9.52 -2.12
N SER A 164 9.25 -8.56 -3.01
CA SER A 164 9.18 -7.14 -2.71
C SER A 164 7.74 -6.61 -2.64
N TRP A 165 7.44 -5.88 -1.57
CA TRP A 165 6.12 -5.30 -1.30
C TRP A 165 6.20 -3.78 -1.25
N LEU A 166 5.25 -3.10 -1.89
CA LEU A 166 5.14 -1.65 -1.78
C LEU A 166 4.41 -1.27 -0.49
N VAL A 167 4.93 -0.26 0.20
CA VAL A 167 4.36 0.19 1.47
C VAL A 167 4.28 1.71 1.58
N ASN A 168 3.32 2.17 2.40
CA ASN A 168 3.38 3.47 3.05
C ASN A 168 3.97 3.26 4.46
N ASP A 169 5.26 3.57 4.60
CA ASP A 169 5.95 3.59 5.91
C ASP A 169 5.65 4.92 6.63
N PRO A 170 5.09 4.90 7.86
CA PRO A 170 4.72 6.10 8.61
C PRO A 170 5.90 6.78 9.33
N TYR A 171 7.10 6.19 9.41
CA TYR A 171 8.20 6.73 10.21
C TYR A 171 9.22 7.52 9.37
N PRO A 172 9.26 8.86 9.45
CA PRO A 172 10.29 9.65 8.78
C PRO A 172 11.65 9.55 9.50
N PRO A 173 12.79 9.79 8.82
CA PRO A 173 12.93 10.19 7.43
C PRO A 173 12.98 9.01 6.45
N PHE A 174 12.56 7.80 6.87
CA PHE A 174 12.61 6.63 6.01
C PHE A 174 11.61 6.82 4.86
N ASN A 175 12.13 7.19 3.69
CA ASN A 175 11.42 7.08 2.42
C ASN A 175 11.38 5.62 1.93
N GLN A 176 11.31 4.67 2.88
CA GLN A 176 11.25 3.27 2.55
C GLN A 176 9.87 2.97 1.97
N THR A 177 9.84 2.74 0.67
CA THR A 177 8.64 2.41 -0.09
C THR A 177 8.54 0.92 -0.39
N VAL A 178 9.57 0.14 -0.04
CA VAL A 178 9.66 -1.29 -0.30
C VAL A 178 10.20 -2.03 0.93
N TYR A 179 9.58 -3.15 1.27
CA TYR A 179 10.12 -4.17 2.19
C TYR A 179 10.09 -5.53 1.50
N THR A 180 11.04 -6.41 1.85
CA THR A 180 11.01 -7.80 1.38
C THR A 180 10.21 -8.70 2.33
N THR A 181 9.75 -9.85 1.83
CA THR A 181 9.01 -10.84 2.63
C THR A 181 9.77 -11.27 3.89
N ASP A 182 11.10 -11.42 3.81
CA ASP A 182 11.93 -11.83 4.94
C ASP A 182 12.01 -10.77 6.05
N GLU A 183 11.71 -9.51 5.75
CA GLU A 183 11.64 -8.44 6.74
C GLU A 183 10.31 -8.42 7.51
N ILE A 184 9.28 -9.13 7.01
CA ILE A 184 7.94 -9.16 7.58
C ILE A 184 7.80 -10.32 8.55
N VAL A 185 7.43 -10.02 9.81
CA VAL A 185 7.29 -10.99 10.90
C VAL A 185 5.83 -11.16 11.37
N GLY A 186 4.89 -10.58 10.64
CA GLY A 186 3.46 -10.74 10.88
C GLY A 186 2.64 -9.60 10.30
N TYR A 187 1.33 -9.69 10.47
CA TYR A 187 0.37 -8.78 9.85
C TYR A 187 -0.72 -8.37 10.84
N ARG A 188 -1.35 -7.22 10.57
CA ARG A 188 -2.65 -6.82 11.09
C ARG A 188 -3.59 -6.63 9.91
N VAL A 189 -4.76 -7.27 10.01
CA VAL A 189 -5.72 -7.33 8.90
C VAL A 189 -7.04 -6.70 9.34
N PHE A 190 -7.58 -5.81 8.50
CA PHE A 190 -8.85 -5.12 8.72
C PHE A 190 -9.70 -5.13 7.44
N THR A 191 -11.02 -5.11 7.60
CA THR A 191 -11.96 -4.71 6.53
C THR A 191 -12.48 -3.31 6.82
N MET A 192 -12.81 -2.55 5.77
CA MET A 192 -13.31 -1.16 5.83
C MET A 192 -14.32 -0.86 4.73
#